data_AF-A0A7X7AWK9-F1
#
_entry.id   AF-A0A7X7AWK9-F1
#
_cell.length_a   1.000
_cell.length_b   1.000
_cell.length_c   1.000
_cell.angle_alpha   90.00
_cell.angle_beta   90.00
_cell.angle_gamma   90.00
#
_symmetry.space_group_name_H-M   'P 1'
#
loop_
_entity.id
_entity.type
_entity.pdbx_description
1 polymer ?
#
loop_
_entity_poly.entity_id
_entity_poly.type
_entity_poly.pdbx_seq_one_letter_code
_entity_poly.pdbx_strand_id
1 'polypeptide(L)'
;MPDPDLRQVIEALHRGDFRCQTVILLLAPEQLPMAPEMAARHGIGYVDFVERALRSLPANTRFVQFTGSSLFGILDAVAQETDGARCVLLYNLDLGLARLTAEERHSLWGRLFRDIPYRPRALIIAMPAGAEHLLPRREDLEEWGRCGRVVSLVASEDD
;
A
#
# COMPACT_ATOMS: atom_id res chain seq x y z
N MET A 1 -5.87 20.94 6.54
CA MET A 1 -5.36 20.86 5.15
C MET A 1 -6.34 20.01 4.39
N PRO A 2 -6.71 20.34 3.13
CA PRO A 2 -7.48 19.42 2.31
C PRO A 2 -6.69 18.12 2.13
N ASP A 3 -7.38 16.98 2.12
CA ASP A 3 -6.76 15.70 1.83
C ASP A 3 -6.12 15.73 0.43
N PRO A 4 -4.88 15.23 0.28
CA PRO A 4 -4.18 15.32 -0.99
C PRO A 4 -4.86 14.43 -2.04
N ASP A 5 -5.09 14.97 -3.24
CA ASP A 5 -5.58 14.19 -4.39
C ASP A 5 -4.54 13.14 -4.81
N LEU A 6 -5.00 11.96 -5.25
CA LEU A 6 -4.15 10.87 -5.71
C LEU A 6 -3.16 11.33 -6.79
N ARG A 7 -3.57 12.22 -7.70
CA ARG A 7 -2.65 12.77 -8.72
C ARG A 7 -1.50 13.55 -8.08
N GLN A 8 -1.78 14.40 -7.10
CA GLN A 8 -0.76 15.20 -6.42
C GLN A 8 0.24 14.32 -5.68
N VAL A 9 -0.24 13.24 -5.06
CA VAL A 9 0.63 12.28 -4.38
C VAL A 9 1.50 11.51 -5.36
N ILE A 10 0.96 11.06 -6.49
CA ILE A 10 1.75 10.41 -7.54
C ILE A 10 2.85 11.35 -8.07
N GLU A 11 2.53 12.62 -8.30
CA GLU A 11 3.52 13.62 -8.71
C GLU A 11 4.62 13.83 -7.64
N ALA A 12 4.25 13.89 -6.36
CA ALA A 12 5.20 13.99 -5.26
C ALA A 12 6.11 12.75 -5.14
N LEU A 13 5.56 11.55 -5.36
CA LEU A 13 6.33 10.30 -5.42
C LEU A 13 7.32 10.30 -6.60
N HIS A 14 6.91 10.81 -7.77
CA HIS A 14 7.80 10.96 -8.92
C HIS A 14 8.93 11.96 -8.70
N ARG A 15 8.67 13.07 -7.99
CA ARG A 15 9.72 14.04 -7.62
C ARG A 15 10.67 13.51 -6.55
N GLY A 16 10.24 12.51 -5.78
CA GLY A 16 11.03 11.97 -4.67
C GLY A 16 10.93 12.83 -3.41
N ASP A 17 9.81 13.53 -3.24
CA ASP A 17 9.57 14.44 -2.10
C ASP A 17 9.47 13.68 -0.76
N PHE A 18 9.26 12.35 -0.80
CA PHE A 18 9.19 11.50 0.37
C PHE A 18 10.48 10.69 0.58
N ARG A 19 10.99 10.70 1.81
CA ARG A 19 12.10 9.82 2.23
C ARG A 19 11.77 8.34 2.04
N CYS A 20 10.54 7.94 2.36
CA CYS A 20 9.99 6.61 2.12
C CYS A 20 8.78 6.74 1.20
N GLN A 21 8.81 6.07 0.06
CA GLN A 21 7.81 6.23 -1.00
C GLN A 21 6.65 5.23 -0.84
N THR A 22 6.09 5.11 0.36
CA THR A 22 4.90 4.26 0.60
C THR A 22 3.71 5.12 1.02
N VAL A 23 2.58 4.94 0.37
CA VAL A 23 1.34 5.71 0.58
C VAL A 23 0.19 4.74 0.84
N ILE A 24 -0.73 5.12 1.71
CA ILE A 24 -2.00 4.43 1.93
C ILE A 24 -3.07 5.15 1.11
N LEU A 25 -3.75 4.40 0.24
CA LEU A 25 -4.90 4.86 -0.52
C LEU A 25 -6.15 4.19 0.04
N LEU A 26 -6.99 4.96 0.74
CA LEU A 26 -8.27 4.50 1.26
C LEU A 26 -9.32 4.61 0.15
N LEU A 27 -9.95 3.49 -0.14
CA LEU A 27 -10.97 3.36 -1.17
C LEU A 27 -12.30 2.94 -0.55
N ALA A 28 -13.40 3.44 -1.10
CA ALA A 28 -14.70 2.86 -0.83
C ALA A 28 -14.74 1.40 -1.34
N PRO A 29 -15.49 0.50 -0.69
CA PRO A 29 -15.57 -0.91 -1.12
C PRO A 29 -15.90 -1.10 -2.60
N GLU A 30 -16.70 -0.22 -3.17
CA GLU A 30 -17.15 -0.24 -4.57
C GLU A 30 -16.03 0.14 -5.54
N GLN A 31 -15.04 0.89 -5.08
CA GLN A 31 -13.89 1.35 -5.88
C GLN A 31 -12.73 0.34 -5.87
N LEU A 32 -12.69 -0.58 -4.89
CA LEU A 32 -11.62 -1.57 -4.78
C LEU A 32 -11.46 -2.43 -6.05
N PRO A 33 -12.53 -2.97 -6.67
CA PRO A 33 -12.41 -3.72 -7.93
C PRO A 33 -11.90 -2.87 -9.10
N MET A 34 -12.00 -1.55 -9.01
CA MET A 34 -11.53 -0.61 -10.04
C MET A 34 -10.03 -0.30 -9.93
N ALA A 35 -9.32 -0.83 -8.91
CA ALA A 35 -7.90 -0.57 -8.70
C ALA A 35 -7.02 -0.77 -9.96
N PRO A 36 -7.18 -1.84 -10.76
CA PRO A 36 -6.42 -1.98 -12.01
C PRO A 36 -6.69 -0.85 -13.01
N GLU A 37 -7.95 -0.43 -13.14
CA GLU A 37 -8.35 0.65 -14.05
C GLU A 37 -7.81 2.00 -13.56
N MET A 38 -7.87 2.26 -12.25
CA MET A 38 -7.28 3.46 -11.66
C MET A 38 -5.78 3.52 -11.93
N ALA A 39 -5.07 2.40 -11.73
CA ALA A 39 -3.64 2.33 -11.99
C ALA A 39 -3.32 2.67 -13.46
N ALA A 40 -4.06 2.07 -14.40
CA ALA A 40 -3.92 2.35 -15.83
C ALA A 40 -4.21 3.83 -16.16
N ARG A 41 -5.28 4.40 -15.61
CA ARG A 41 -5.68 5.80 -15.83
C ARG A 41 -4.61 6.80 -15.37
N HIS A 42 -3.88 6.46 -14.30
CA HIS A 42 -2.81 7.28 -13.76
C HIS A 42 -1.42 6.91 -14.31
N GLY A 43 -1.32 5.94 -15.22
CA GLY A 43 -0.04 5.51 -15.81
C GLY A 43 0.92 4.86 -14.79
N ILE A 44 0.38 4.26 -13.73
CA ILE A 44 1.15 3.58 -12.69
C ILE A 44 1.01 2.06 -12.82
N GLY A 45 1.95 1.33 -12.25
CA GLY A 45 1.92 -0.13 -12.23
C GLY A 45 0.77 -0.64 -11.35
N TYR A 46 0.37 -1.88 -11.58
CA TYR A 46 -0.61 -2.58 -10.76
C TYR A 46 -0.06 -3.93 -10.33
N VAL A 47 -0.20 -4.26 -9.04
CA VAL A 47 0.18 -5.55 -8.48
C VAL A 47 -0.94 -6.04 -7.57
N ASP A 48 -1.48 -7.21 -7.89
CA ASP A 48 -2.27 -7.99 -6.93
C ASP A 48 -1.31 -8.68 -5.96
N PHE A 49 -1.38 -8.31 -4.68
CA PHE A 49 -0.51 -8.86 -3.64
C PHE A 49 -0.69 -10.37 -3.48
N VAL A 50 -1.92 -10.89 -3.58
CA VAL A 50 -2.19 -12.32 -3.41
C VAL A 50 -1.55 -13.11 -4.53
N GLU A 51 -1.71 -12.65 -5.78
CA GLU A 51 -1.03 -13.30 -6.91
C GLU A 51 0.49 -13.24 -6.77
N ARG A 52 1.03 -12.07 -6.38
CA ARG A 52 2.48 -11.90 -6.18
C ARG A 52 3.01 -12.83 -5.10
N ALA A 53 2.28 -12.95 -3.99
CA ALA A 53 2.62 -13.83 -2.89
C ALA A 53 2.59 -15.29 -3.33
N LEU A 54 1.54 -15.74 -4.04
CA LEU A 54 1.44 -17.11 -4.56
C LEU A 54 2.59 -17.47 -5.50
N ARG A 55 2.99 -16.56 -6.39
CA ARG A 55 4.12 -16.77 -7.31
C ARG A 55 5.48 -16.82 -6.61
N SER A 56 5.59 -16.23 -5.42
CA SER A 56 6.82 -16.26 -4.62
C SER A 56 7.03 -17.56 -3.86
N LEU A 57 6.02 -18.44 -3.81
CA LEU A 57 6.10 -19.69 -3.08
C LEU A 57 6.93 -20.74 -3.83
N PRO A 58 7.73 -21.55 -3.11
CA PRO A 58 8.35 -22.73 -3.69
C PRO A 58 7.30 -23.69 -4.26
N ALA A 59 7.65 -24.36 -5.36
CA ALA A 59 6.83 -25.42 -5.93
C ALA A 59 6.48 -26.46 -4.85
N ASN A 60 5.21 -26.85 -4.78
CA ASN A 60 4.62 -27.78 -3.80
C ASN A 60 4.28 -27.22 -2.39
N THR A 61 4.33 -25.91 -2.19
CA THR A 61 3.83 -25.30 -0.94
C THR A 61 2.31 -25.39 -0.88
N ARG A 62 1.76 -26.17 0.07
CA ARG A 62 0.30 -26.32 0.26
C ARG A 62 -0.34 -25.26 1.15
N PHE A 63 0.45 -24.62 2.01
CA PHE A 63 -0.03 -23.63 2.97
C PHE A 63 0.92 -22.44 3.03
N VAL A 64 0.36 -21.23 3.01
CA VAL A 64 1.12 -19.99 3.21
C VAL A 64 0.89 -19.52 4.63
N GLN A 65 1.94 -19.52 5.44
CA GLN A 65 1.92 -18.79 6.70
C GLN A 65 2.52 -17.41 6.47
N PHE A 66 1.66 -16.39 6.44
CA PHE A 66 2.09 -15.01 6.42
C PHE A 66 2.53 -14.59 7.83
N THR A 67 3.77 -14.15 7.93
CA THR A 67 4.32 -13.40 9.07
C THR A 67 4.60 -11.96 8.63
N GLY A 68 4.70 -11.02 9.58
CA GLY A 68 5.03 -9.63 9.27
C GLY A 68 6.32 -9.49 8.45
N SER A 69 7.33 -10.33 8.72
CA SER A 69 8.59 -10.37 7.97
C SER A 69 8.41 -10.87 6.53
N SER A 70 7.59 -11.92 6.32
CA SER A 70 7.34 -12.44 4.97
C SER A 70 6.57 -11.45 4.09
N LEU A 71 5.55 -10.79 4.65
CA LEU A 71 4.79 -9.73 3.98
C LEU A 71 5.69 -8.56 3.61
N PHE A 72 6.52 -8.10 4.55
CA PHE A 72 7.50 -7.06 4.27
C PHE A 72 8.47 -7.47 3.17
N GLY A 73 8.98 -8.71 3.18
CA GLY A 73 9.90 -9.19 2.15
C GLY A 73 9.31 -9.15 0.74
N ILE A 74 8.02 -9.50 0.60
CA ILE A 74 7.31 -9.40 -0.69
C ILE A 74 7.15 -7.94 -1.11
N LEU A 75 6.72 -7.06 -0.19
CA LEU A 75 6.55 -5.63 -0.47
C LEU A 75 7.87 -4.96 -0.84
N ASP A 76 8.94 -5.29 -0.12
CA ASP A 76 10.28 -4.78 -0.38
C ASP A 76 10.80 -5.28 -1.73
N ALA A 77 10.56 -6.55 -2.09
CA ALA A 77 10.89 -7.06 -3.42
C ALA A 77 10.17 -6.28 -4.52
N VAL A 78 8.87 -6.01 -4.38
CA VAL A 78 8.11 -5.19 -5.34
C VAL A 78 8.69 -3.77 -5.43
N ALA A 79 9.05 -3.17 -4.29
CA ALA A 79 9.65 -1.83 -4.26
C ALA A 79 11.05 -1.79 -4.91
N GLN A 80 11.80 -2.89 -4.88
CA GLN A 80 13.15 -3.01 -5.45
C GLN A 80 13.18 -3.27 -6.97
N GLU A 81 12.07 -3.69 -7.57
CA GLU A 81 12.00 -3.95 -9.01
C GLU A 81 12.31 -2.67 -9.83
N THR A 82 13.20 -2.76 -10.81
CA THR A 82 13.65 -1.60 -11.63
C THR A 82 12.94 -1.49 -12.98
N ASP A 83 12.14 -2.50 -13.34
CA ASP A 83 11.60 -2.74 -14.68
C ASP A 83 10.10 -2.41 -14.79
N GLY A 84 9.71 -1.16 -15.02
CA GLY A 84 8.30 -0.82 -15.16
C GLY A 84 7.98 0.58 -14.65
N ALA A 85 6.74 0.79 -14.22
CA ALA A 85 6.32 2.07 -13.67
C ALA A 85 7.00 2.37 -12.32
N ARG A 86 7.40 3.62 -12.14
CA ARG A 86 8.03 4.11 -10.90
C ARG A 86 7.07 4.13 -9.70
N CYS A 87 5.77 4.22 -9.93
CA CYS A 87 4.76 4.03 -8.88
C CYS A 87 3.99 2.76 -9.17
N VAL A 88 3.63 2.01 -8.13
CA VAL A 88 2.82 0.80 -8.24
C VAL A 88 1.69 0.82 -7.24
N LEU A 89 0.48 0.55 -7.72
CA LEU A 89 -0.71 0.33 -6.90
C LEU A 89 -0.76 -1.14 -6.49
N LEU A 90 -0.70 -1.39 -5.19
CA LEU A 90 -0.83 -2.69 -4.55
C LEU A 90 -2.28 -2.90 -4.12
N TYR A 91 -2.87 -3.98 -4.60
CA TYR A 91 -4.22 -4.42 -4.26
C TYR A 91 -4.19 -5.71 -3.42
N ASN A 92 -5.24 -5.97 -2.66
CA ASN A 92 -5.42 -7.16 -1.82
C ASN A 92 -4.37 -7.38 -0.70
N LEU A 93 -3.66 -6.32 -0.27
CA LEU A 93 -2.73 -6.45 0.86
C LEU A 93 -3.47 -6.68 2.19
N ASP A 94 -4.68 -6.15 2.32
CA ASP A 94 -5.60 -6.36 3.44
C ASP A 94 -5.81 -7.85 3.77
N LEU A 95 -5.89 -8.72 2.76
CA LEU A 95 -5.98 -10.17 2.95
C LEU A 95 -4.74 -10.76 3.64
N GLY A 96 -3.56 -10.23 3.33
CA GLY A 96 -2.31 -10.59 4.01
C GLY A 96 -2.28 -10.04 5.44
N LEU A 97 -2.67 -8.78 5.63
CA LEU A 97 -2.73 -8.13 6.94
C LEU A 97 -3.72 -8.80 7.90
N ALA A 98 -4.84 -9.31 7.39
CA ALA A 98 -5.85 -10.02 8.16
C ALA A 98 -5.32 -11.33 8.77
N ARG A 99 -4.22 -11.89 8.24
CA ARG A 99 -3.57 -13.10 8.77
C ARG A 99 -2.57 -12.81 9.88
N LEU A 100 -2.19 -11.55 10.05
CA LEU A 100 -1.24 -11.14 11.08
C LEU A 100 -1.93 -10.90 12.41
N THR A 101 -1.16 -11.05 13.49
CA THR A 101 -1.56 -10.50 14.80
C THR A 101 -1.56 -8.97 14.77
N ALA A 102 -2.23 -8.33 15.74
CA ALA A 102 -2.26 -6.88 15.84
C ALA A 102 -0.85 -6.26 16.03
N GLU A 103 0.02 -6.95 16.77
CA GLU A 103 1.42 -6.53 16.98
C GLU A 103 2.24 -6.62 15.69
N GLU A 104 2.10 -7.71 14.94
CA GLU A 104 2.76 -7.86 13.65
C GLU A 104 2.28 -6.83 12.63
N ARG A 105 0.97 -6.52 12.58
CA ARG A 105 0.45 -5.45 11.72
C ARG A 105 1.05 -4.09 12.08
N HIS A 106 1.07 -3.75 13.37
CA HIS A 106 1.65 -2.48 13.82
C HIS A 106 3.15 -2.39 13.49
N SER A 107 3.90 -3.47 13.74
CA SER A 107 5.31 -3.55 13.37
C SER A 107 5.51 -3.38 11.86
N LEU A 108 4.72 -4.07 11.04
CA LEU A 108 4.77 -3.96 9.58
C LEU A 108 4.50 -2.54 9.09
N TRP A 109 3.46 -1.88 9.58
CA TRP A 109 3.17 -0.49 9.24
C TRP A 109 4.31 0.46 9.65
N GLY A 110 4.87 0.28 10.85
CA GLY A 110 6.03 1.05 11.28
C GLY A 110 7.25 0.87 10.35
N ARG A 111 7.46 -0.35 9.84
CA ARG A 111 8.51 -0.64 8.85
C ARG A 111 8.20 -0.03 7.49
N LEU A 112 6.97 -0.12 6.99
CA LEU A 112 6.54 0.54 5.75
C LEU A 112 6.69 2.07 5.82
N PHE A 113 6.54 2.64 7.02
CA PHE A 113 6.76 4.06 7.24
C PHE A 113 8.25 4.43 7.16
N ARG A 114 9.16 3.62 7.74
CA ARG A 114 10.57 4.00 7.96
C ARG A 114 11.61 3.30 7.07
N ASP A 115 11.36 2.05 6.69
CA ASP A 115 12.37 1.10 6.24
C ASP A 115 12.33 0.83 4.72
N ILE A 116 11.56 1.63 3.97
CA ILE A 116 11.56 1.64 2.51
C ILE A 116 12.15 2.95 1.94
N PRO A 117 13.34 3.40 2.38
CA PRO A 117 13.99 4.54 1.76
C PRO A 117 14.75 4.13 0.48
N TYR A 118 14.86 5.06 -0.46
CA TYR A 118 15.67 4.92 -1.68
C TYR A 118 15.33 3.71 -2.58
N ARG A 119 14.08 3.24 -2.54
CA ARG A 119 13.60 2.21 -3.47
C ARG A 119 13.30 2.81 -4.84
N PRO A 120 13.58 2.07 -5.94
CA PRO A 120 13.30 2.54 -7.29
C PRO A 120 11.80 2.71 -7.57
N ARG A 121 10.94 1.96 -6.84
CA ARG A 121 9.49 2.09 -6.94
C ARG A 121 8.82 2.57 -5.66
N ALA A 122 7.88 3.49 -5.86
CA ALA A 122 6.93 3.91 -4.86
C ALA A 122 5.76 2.92 -4.75
N LEU A 123 5.38 2.58 -3.53
CA LEU A 123 4.24 1.72 -3.22
C LEU A 123 3.02 2.56 -2.85
N ILE A 124 1.91 2.35 -3.55
CA ILE A 124 0.60 2.90 -3.19
C ILE A 124 -0.25 1.72 -2.77
N ILE A 125 -0.59 1.62 -1.49
CA ILE A 125 -1.31 0.48 -0.92
C ILE A 125 -2.80 0.81 -0.90
N ALA A 126 -3.58 0.15 -1.75
CA ALA A 126 -5.03 0.27 -1.73
C ALA A 126 -5.60 -0.50 -0.51
N MET A 127 -6.36 0.20 0.33
CA MET A 127 -7.02 -0.35 1.51
C MET A 127 -8.51 0.00 1.49
N PRO A 128 -9.40 -0.91 1.96
CA PRO A 128 -10.79 -0.56 2.19
C PRO A 128 -10.87 0.48 3.31
N ALA A 129 -11.58 1.58 3.10
CA ALA A 129 -11.75 2.63 4.11
C ALA A 129 -12.40 2.11 5.40
N GLY A 130 -13.34 1.16 5.29
CA GLY A 130 -13.99 0.52 6.44
C GLY A 130 -13.15 -0.52 7.18
N ALA A 131 -11.94 -0.84 6.71
CA ALA A 131 -11.07 -1.85 7.32
C ALA A 131 -10.15 -1.26 8.40
N GLU A 132 -10.68 -0.42 9.29
CA GLU A 132 -9.90 0.33 10.30
C GLU A 132 -9.00 -0.56 11.17
N HIS A 133 -9.46 -1.76 11.50
CA HIS A 133 -8.71 -2.74 12.30
C HIS A 133 -7.44 -3.30 11.61
N LEU A 134 -7.30 -3.08 10.29
CA LEU A 134 -6.12 -3.45 9.49
C LEU A 134 -5.18 -2.28 9.21
N LEU A 135 -5.67 -1.04 9.36
CA LEU A 135 -4.89 0.18 9.16
C LEU A 135 -3.85 0.39 10.28
N PRO A 136 -2.88 1.30 10.10
CA PRO A 136 -2.05 1.78 11.20
C PRO A 136 -2.91 2.25 12.39
N ARG A 137 -2.34 2.23 13.60
CA ARG A 137 -3.02 2.82 14.75
C ARG A 137 -3.29 4.30 14.48
N ARG A 138 -4.31 4.86 15.11
CA ARG A 138 -4.70 6.26 14.91
C ARG A 138 -3.53 7.24 15.02
N GLU A 139 -2.70 7.08 16.05
CA GLU A 139 -1.50 7.91 16.26
C GLU A 139 -0.50 7.82 15.10
N ASP A 140 -0.26 6.62 14.57
CA ASP A 140 0.57 6.40 13.40
C ASP A 140 -0.11 7.01 12.17
N LEU A 141 -1.40 6.72 11.95
CA LEU A 141 -2.15 7.19 10.78
C LEU A 141 -2.17 8.73 10.68
N GLU A 142 -2.26 9.42 11.81
CA GLU A 142 -2.11 10.88 11.87
C GLU A 142 -0.70 11.35 11.45
N GLU A 143 0.35 10.62 11.82
CA GLU A 143 1.72 10.88 11.35
C GLU A 143 1.85 10.64 9.84
N TRP A 144 1.29 9.54 9.33
CA TRP A 144 1.23 9.28 7.89
C TRP A 144 0.50 10.41 7.14
N GLY A 145 -0.62 10.88 7.68
CA GLY A 145 -1.40 12.00 7.13
C GLY A 145 -0.64 13.32 7.14
N ARG A 146 0.05 13.66 8.24
CA ARG A 146 0.92 14.86 8.33
C ARG A 146 2.04 14.84 7.30
N CYS A 147 2.53 13.65 6.95
CA CYS A 147 3.52 13.47 5.88
C CYS A 147 2.90 13.40 4.47
N GLY A 148 1.59 13.57 4.29
CA GLY A 148 0.94 13.47 2.98
C GLY A 148 0.93 12.06 2.38
N ARG A 149 1.05 11.02 3.23
CA ARG A 149 1.14 9.60 2.83
C ARG A 149 -0.17 8.83 3.02
N VAL A 150 -1.27 9.53 3.24
CA VAL A 150 -2.63 8.99 3.26
C VAL A 150 -3.46 9.78 2.28
N VAL A 151 -4.18 9.09 1.41
CA VAL A 151 -5.14 9.64 0.45
C VAL A 151 -6.46 8.93 0.67
N SER A 152 -7.56 9.67 0.74
CA SER A 152 -8.90 9.10 0.84
C SER A 152 -9.71 9.45 -0.41
N LEU A 153 -10.25 8.43 -1.07
CA LEU A 153 -11.18 8.59 -2.21
C LEU A 153 -12.61 8.16 -1.86
N VAL A 154 -12.90 7.98 -0.58
CA VAL A 154 -14.29 7.91 -0.12
C VAL A 154 -14.94 9.24 -0.48
N ALA A 155 -16.11 9.19 -1.11
CA ALA A 155 -16.89 10.40 -1.31
C ALA A 155 -17.09 11.02 0.09
N SER A 156 -16.68 12.27 0.26
CA SER A 156 -17.16 13.05 1.39
C SER A 156 -18.68 13.03 1.27
N GLU A 157 -19.37 12.31 2.15
CA GLU A 157 -20.76 12.64 2.49
C GLU A 157 -20.70 13.98 3.24
N ASP A 158 -20.40 15.06 2.51
CA ASP A 158 -20.77 16.41 2.88
C ASP A 158 -22.17 16.63 2.27
N ASP A 159 -23.20 16.39 3.10
CA ASP A 159 -24.55 16.93 2.93
C ASP A 159 -24.90 17.72 4.21
#